data_AF-A0A379WF45-F1
#
_entry.id   AF-A0A379WF45-F1
#
_cell.length_a   1.000
_cell.length_b   1.000
_cell.length_c   1.000
_cell.angle_alpha   90.00
_cell.angle_beta   90.00
_cell.angle_gamma   90.00
#
_symmetry.space_group_name_H-M   'P 1'
#
loop_
_entity.id
_entity.type
_entity.pdbx_description
1 polymer ?
#
loop_
_entity_poly.entity_id
_entity_poly.type
_entity_poly.pdbx_seq_one_letter_code
_entity_poly.pdbx_strand_id
1 'polypeptide(L)'
;MMILSIIATVVLLGALFYHRVSLFLSSLILLAWTAALGVAGLWSIWLLVPLAIILVPFNLTPMRKSMISAPVFRGFRKVMPPMSRTEKEAIDAGTTWWEGDLFQGKPDWKKLHNYPQPQLTAEEQAFLDGPVEEACRMANDFQITHELADLPPELWAYLKEHRFFAMIIKKEYGGLEFSAYAQSRVLQKLSGVSGILAITVGVPNSLGPGELLQHYGTEEQKNHYLPRLARGQEIPALR
;
A
#
# COMPACT_ATOMS: atom_id res chain seq x y z
N MET A 1 3.17 55.02 -5.91
CA MET A 1 2.12 54.26 -6.63
C MET A 1 2.68 53.04 -7.35
N MET A 2 3.73 53.17 -8.17
CA MET A 2 4.36 52.04 -8.88
C MET A 2 4.95 50.94 -7.97
N ILE A 3 5.59 51.31 -6.85
CA ILE A 3 6.12 50.32 -5.89
C ILE A 3 4.97 49.52 -5.24
N LEU A 4 3.86 50.18 -4.92
CA LEU A 4 2.68 49.52 -4.33
C LEU A 4 2.03 48.53 -5.31
N SER A 5 1.98 48.85 -6.61
CA SER A 5 1.43 47.93 -7.61
C SER A 5 2.33 46.71 -7.85
N ILE A 6 3.65 46.85 -7.72
CA ILE A 6 4.58 45.72 -7.75
C ILE A 6 4.36 44.81 -6.53
N ILE A 7 4.29 45.37 -5.32
CA ILE A 7 4.03 44.61 -4.09
C ILE A 7 2.70 43.87 -4.21
N ALA A 8 1.63 44.55 -4.67
CA ALA A 8 0.32 43.94 -4.86
C ALA A 8 0.36 42.78 -5.87
N THR A 9 1.16 42.89 -6.94
CA THR A 9 1.34 41.79 -7.92
C THR A 9 2.06 40.59 -7.30
N VAL A 10 3.08 40.82 -6.47
CA VAL A 10 3.79 39.74 -5.76
C VAL A 10 2.85 39.04 -4.76
N VAL A 11 2.03 39.80 -4.04
CA VAL A 11 1.01 39.25 -3.13
C VAL A 11 -0.02 38.43 -3.89
N LEU A 12 -0.50 38.91 -5.05
CA LEU A 12 -1.41 38.16 -5.91
C LEU A 12 -0.81 36.84 -6.37
N LEU A 13 0.44 36.85 -6.85
CA LEU A 13 1.16 35.63 -7.23
C LEU A 13 1.27 34.67 -6.04
N GLY A 14 1.68 35.17 -4.87
CA GLY A 14 1.75 34.39 -3.63
C GLY A 14 0.41 33.75 -3.27
N ALA A 15 -0.69 34.50 -3.37
CA ALA A 15 -2.05 33.99 -3.11
C ALA A 15 -2.47 32.91 -4.13
N LEU A 16 -2.20 33.11 -5.42
CA LEU A 16 -2.50 32.12 -6.48
C LEU A 16 -1.75 30.81 -6.24
N PHE A 17 -0.48 30.88 -5.84
CA PHE A 17 0.32 29.70 -5.48
C PHE A 17 -0.18 29.05 -4.18
N TYR A 18 -0.47 29.84 -3.14
CA TYR A 18 -0.94 29.35 -1.84
C TYR A 18 -2.27 28.59 -1.95
N HIS A 19 -3.23 29.13 -2.72
CA HIS A 19 -4.52 28.50 -2.96
C HIS A 19 -4.49 27.41 -4.05
N ARG A 20 -3.31 27.07 -4.59
CA ARG A 20 -3.11 26.04 -5.63
C ARG A 20 -4.08 26.20 -6.81
N VAL A 21 -4.30 27.43 -7.24
CA VAL A 21 -5.22 27.75 -8.33
C VAL A 21 -4.68 27.16 -9.64
N SER A 22 -5.56 26.58 -10.46
CA SER A 22 -5.17 25.96 -11.73
C SER A 22 -4.38 26.93 -12.62
N LEU A 23 -3.37 26.42 -13.34
CA LEU A 23 -2.48 27.24 -14.19
C LEU A 23 -3.26 28.12 -15.18
N PHE A 24 -4.33 27.58 -15.76
CA PHE A 24 -5.19 28.32 -16.69
C PHE A 24 -5.89 29.50 -16.02
N LEU A 25 -6.53 29.26 -14.86
CA LEU A 25 -7.23 30.30 -14.13
C LEU A 25 -6.25 31.35 -13.57
N SER A 26 -5.11 30.93 -13.06
CA SER A 26 -4.02 31.82 -12.62
C SER A 26 -3.51 32.69 -13.78
N SER A 27 -3.37 32.13 -14.98
CA SER A 27 -2.96 32.88 -16.18
C SER A 27 -3.97 33.95 -16.58
N LEU A 28 -5.28 33.61 -16.52
CA LEU A 28 -6.35 34.56 -16.81
C LEU A 28 -6.39 35.70 -15.79
N ILE A 29 -6.25 35.39 -14.50
CA ILE A 29 -6.22 36.38 -13.41
C ILE A 29 -5.03 37.34 -13.58
N LEU A 30 -3.85 36.82 -13.94
CA LEU A 30 -2.66 37.66 -14.17
C LEU A 30 -2.79 38.58 -15.38
N LEU A 31 -3.39 38.10 -16.47
CA LEU A 31 -3.66 38.93 -17.65
C LEU A 31 -4.68 40.04 -17.32
N ALA A 32 -5.77 39.71 -16.61
CA ALA A 32 -6.77 40.68 -16.18
C ALA A 32 -6.18 41.72 -15.21
N TRP A 33 -5.38 41.29 -14.24
CA TRP A 33 -4.68 42.16 -13.30
C TRP A 33 -3.73 43.14 -14.02
N THR A 34 -2.94 42.64 -14.97
CA THR A 34 -2.00 43.46 -15.76
C THR A 34 -2.74 44.45 -16.64
N ALA A 35 -3.87 44.06 -17.23
CA ALA A 35 -4.72 44.95 -18.03
C ALA A 35 -5.32 46.08 -17.18
N ALA A 36 -5.82 45.76 -15.97
CA ALA A 36 -6.36 46.75 -15.04
C ALA A 36 -5.31 47.78 -14.61
N LEU A 37 -4.08 47.35 -14.29
CA LEU A 37 -2.96 48.24 -13.99
C LEU A 37 -2.53 49.10 -15.20
N GLY A 38 -2.66 48.55 -16.41
CA GLY A 38 -2.45 49.27 -17.67
C GLY A 38 -3.46 50.40 -17.88
N VAL A 39 -4.75 50.12 -17.69
CA VAL A 39 -5.84 51.11 -17.81
C VAL A 39 -5.75 52.19 -16.73
N ALA A 40 -5.35 51.82 -15.52
CA ALA A 40 -5.13 52.76 -14.42
C ALA A 40 -3.90 53.68 -14.62
N GLY A 41 -3.15 53.51 -15.72
CA GLY A 41 -1.94 54.30 -16.02
C GLY A 41 -0.76 54.01 -15.09
N LEU A 42 -0.86 52.96 -14.27
CA LEU A 42 0.21 52.57 -13.35
C LEU A 42 1.33 51.85 -14.11
N TRP A 43 0.96 50.98 -15.05
CA TRP A 43 1.86 50.18 -15.89
C TRP A 43 1.61 50.42 -17.38
N SER A 44 2.57 50.05 -18.22
CA SER A 44 2.38 50.09 -19.68
C SER A 44 1.48 48.93 -20.12
N ILE A 45 0.41 49.24 -20.86
CA ILE A 45 -0.51 48.23 -21.41
C ILE A 45 0.19 47.22 -22.32
N TRP A 46 1.32 47.61 -22.92
CA TRP A 46 2.15 46.76 -23.76
C TRP A 46 2.78 45.58 -23.02
N LEU A 47 2.80 45.59 -21.67
CA LEU A 47 3.27 44.46 -20.86
C LEU A 47 2.39 43.21 -20.99
N LEU A 48 1.16 43.34 -21.51
CA LEU A 48 0.29 42.20 -21.80
C LEU A 48 0.88 41.27 -22.87
N VAL A 49 1.58 41.83 -23.87
CA VAL A 49 2.15 41.07 -24.99
C VAL A 49 3.25 40.10 -24.54
N PRO A 50 4.33 40.54 -23.86
CA PRO A 50 5.35 39.61 -23.37
C PRO A 50 4.80 38.64 -22.33
N LEU A 51 3.84 39.06 -21.50
CA LEU A 51 3.20 38.17 -20.53
C LEU A 51 2.42 37.04 -21.23
N ALA A 52 1.62 37.37 -22.26
CA ALA A 52 0.89 36.38 -23.05
C ALA A 52 1.84 35.41 -23.78
N ILE A 53 2.93 35.92 -24.37
CA ILE A 53 3.95 35.10 -25.03
C ILE A 53 4.56 34.08 -24.07
N ILE A 54 4.77 34.46 -22.80
CA ILE A 54 5.27 33.55 -21.77
C ILE A 54 4.19 32.53 -21.39
N LEU A 55 2.96 32.97 -21.09
CA LEU A 55 1.91 32.10 -20.54
C LEU A 55 1.36 31.07 -21.54
N VAL A 56 1.36 31.38 -22.84
CA VAL A 56 0.82 30.48 -23.89
C VAL A 56 1.54 29.13 -23.94
N PRO A 57 2.88 29.05 -24.03
CA PRO A 57 3.64 27.81 -23.94
C PRO A 57 3.37 26.99 -22.67
N PHE A 58 3.11 27.63 -21.53
CA PHE A 58 2.83 26.93 -20.27
C PHE A 58 1.42 26.32 -20.22
N ASN A 59 0.44 26.98 -20.84
CA ASN A 59 -0.95 26.50 -20.86
C ASN A 59 -1.21 25.45 -21.95
N LEU A 60 -0.49 25.51 -23.07
CA LEU A 60 -0.61 24.54 -24.16
C LEU A 60 0.22 23.28 -23.87
N THR A 61 -0.45 22.20 -23.50
CA THR A 61 0.18 20.92 -23.13
C THR A 61 1.25 20.42 -24.12
N PRO A 62 1.06 20.44 -25.46
CA PRO A 62 2.08 20.02 -26.40
C PRO A 62 3.34 20.90 -26.37
N MET A 63 3.17 22.22 -26.25
CA MET A 63 4.27 23.18 -26.18
C MET A 63 5.01 23.07 -24.85
N ARG A 64 4.28 23.00 -23.73
CA ARG A 64 4.87 22.81 -22.39
C ARG A 64 5.73 21.55 -22.35
N LYS A 65 5.23 20.43 -22.89
CA LYS A 65 5.96 19.17 -22.93
C LYS A 65 7.25 19.28 -23.73
N SER A 66 7.20 19.85 -24.94
CA SER A 66 8.35 19.93 -25.84
C SER A 66 9.38 20.97 -25.38
N MET A 67 8.94 22.16 -24.97
CA MET A 67 9.81 23.30 -24.67
C MET A 67 10.33 23.33 -23.24
N ILE A 68 9.59 22.75 -22.28
CA ILE A 68 9.90 22.89 -20.84
C ILE A 68 10.12 21.52 -20.20
N SER A 69 9.09 20.65 -20.20
CA SER A 69 9.15 19.40 -19.44
C SER A 69 10.21 18.44 -19.98
N ALA A 70 10.32 18.24 -21.29
CA ALA A 70 11.28 17.32 -21.87
C ALA A 70 12.75 17.75 -21.71
N PRO A 71 13.14 19.03 -21.91
CA PRO A 71 14.48 19.50 -21.57
C PRO A 71 14.82 19.35 -20.08
N VAL A 72 13.92 19.75 -19.19
CA VAL A 72 14.13 19.60 -17.73
C VAL A 72 14.29 18.13 -17.35
N PHE A 73 13.43 17.26 -17.86
CA PHE A 73 13.52 15.82 -17.61
C PHE A 73 14.82 15.21 -18.15
N ARG A 74 15.31 15.65 -19.32
CA ARG A 74 16.61 15.20 -19.84
C ARG A 74 17.78 15.58 -18.92
N GLY A 75 17.72 16.74 -18.28
CA GLY A 75 18.69 17.14 -17.26
C GLY A 75 18.59 16.26 -16.01
N PHE A 76 17.37 16.11 -15.48
CA PHE A 76 17.11 15.33 -14.26
C PHE A 76 17.47 13.85 -14.42
N ARG A 77 17.21 13.26 -15.59
CA ARG A 77 17.53 11.87 -15.92
C ARG A 77 19.02 11.55 -15.78
N LYS A 78 19.92 12.53 -15.92
CA LYS A 78 21.37 12.32 -15.73
C LYS A 78 21.75 12.13 -14.26
N VAL A 79 20.93 12.61 -13.33
CA VAL A 79 21.18 12.58 -11.88
C VAL A 79 20.47 11.39 -11.22
N MET A 80 19.44 10.85 -11.87
CA MET A 80 18.74 9.67 -11.38
C MET A 80 19.65 8.43 -11.47
N PRO A 81 19.85 7.68 -10.37
CA PRO A 81 20.59 6.43 -10.41
C PRO A 81 19.87 5.43 -11.33
N PRO A 82 20.60 4.68 -12.18
CA PRO A 82 20.00 3.61 -12.96
C PRO A 82 19.51 2.52 -12.02
N MET A 83 18.27 2.11 -12.17
CA MET A 83 17.67 1.03 -11.38
C MET A 83 18.22 -0.31 -11.88
N SER A 84 18.75 -1.13 -10.99
CA SER A 84 19.18 -2.48 -11.31
C SER A 84 17.98 -3.36 -11.69
N ARG A 85 18.24 -4.45 -12.39
CA ARG A 85 17.19 -5.40 -12.79
C ARG A 85 16.44 -5.95 -11.56
N THR A 86 17.16 -6.26 -10.49
CA THR A 86 16.58 -6.77 -9.23
C THR A 86 15.73 -5.73 -8.51
N GLU A 87 16.19 -4.48 -8.43
CA GLU A 87 15.39 -3.39 -7.82
C GLU A 87 14.11 -3.13 -8.62
N LYS A 88 14.19 -3.23 -9.94
CA LYS A 88 13.02 -3.10 -10.82
C LYS A 88 12.04 -4.25 -10.60
N GLU A 89 12.52 -5.49 -10.60
CA GLU A 89 11.67 -6.66 -10.32
C GLU A 89 11.03 -6.56 -8.92
N ALA A 90 11.73 -6.05 -7.91
CA ALA A 90 11.19 -5.82 -6.57
C ALA A 90 10.12 -4.72 -6.52
N ILE A 91 10.32 -3.61 -7.24
CA ILE A 91 9.33 -2.53 -7.35
C ILE A 91 8.10 -2.99 -8.13
N ASP A 92 8.30 -3.74 -9.21
CA ASP A 92 7.22 -4.27 -10.06
C ASP A 92 6.44 -5.40 -9.35
N ALA A 93 7.08 -6.15 -8.45
CA ALA A 93 6.43 -7.12 -7.58
C ALA A 93 5.62 -6.47 -6.44
N GLY A 94 5.97 -5.25 -6.07
CA GLY A 94 5.23 -4.46 -5.10
C GLY A 94 3.94 -3.89 -5.71
N THR A 95 2.88 -3.81 -4.90
CA THR A 95 1.71 -3.01 -5.25
C THR A 95 1.66 -1.78 -4.35
N THR A 96 1.05 -0.71 -4.83
CA THR A 96 0.72 0.45 -4.00
C THR A 96 -0.75 0.36 -3.62
N TRP A 97 -1.06 0.53 -2.34
CA TRP A 97 -2.43 0.45 -1.84
C TRP A 97 -2.97 1.83 -1.46
N TRP A 98 -3.17 2.14 -0.18
CA TRP A 98 -3.70 3.43 0.27
C TRP A 98 -2.60 4.46 0.51
N GLU A 99 -1.39 4.00 0.83
CA GLU A 99 -0.22 4.83 1.07
C GLU A 99 0.20 5.60 -0.19
N GLY A 100 -0.06 5.04 -1.38
CA GLY A 100 0.14 5.73 -2.66
C GLY A 100 -0.63 7.05 -2.73
N ASP A 101 -1.87 7.09 -2.25
CA ASP A 101 -2.69 8.30 -2.23
C ASP A 101 -2.14 9.35 -1.24
N LEU A 102 -1.54 8.89 -0.14
CA LEU A 102 -0.92 9.74 0.86
C LEU A 102 0.38 10.38 0.32
N PHE A 103 1.26 9.57 -0.26
CA PHE A 103 2.56 10.03 -0.79
C PHE A 103 2.42 10.95 -2.02
N GLN A 104 1.29 10.90 -2.72
CA GLN A 104 0.97 11.86 -3.79
C GLN A 104 0.60 13.27 -3.27
N GLY A 105 0.45 13.46 -1.95
CA GLY A 105 0.12 14.76 -1.35
C GLY A 105 -1.29 15.27 -1.67
N LYS A 106 -2.16 14.37 -2.17
CA LYS A 106 -3.58 14.64 -2.44
C LYS A 106 -4.42 13.38 -2.13
N PRO A 107 -4.48 12.95 -0.86
CA PRO A 107 -5.24 11.77 -0.48
C PRO A 107 -6.72 11.94 -0.79
N ASP A 108 -7.33 10.92 -1.38
CA ASP A 108 -8.79 10.86 -1.53
C ASP A 108 -9.42 10.36 -0.22
N TRP A 109 -9.75 11.31 0.66
CA TRP A 109 -10.34 11.00 1.95
C TRP A 109 -11.66 10.22 1.84
N LYS A 110 -12.46 10.40 0.78
CA LYS A 110 -13.70 9.64 0.63
C LYS A 110 -13.39 8.17 0.37
N LYS A 111 -12.42 7.89 -0.51
CA LYS A 111 -11.92 6.53 -0.74
C LYS A 111 -11.40 5.91 0.56
N LEU A 112 -10.56 6.63 1.31
CA LEU A 112 -9.95 6.13 2.55
C LEU A 112 -10.98 5.80 3.64
N HIS A 113 -12.01 6.66 3.85
CA HIS A 113 -13.05 6.41 4.84
C HIS A 113 -14.05 5.31 4.43
N ASN A 114 -14.13 5.01 3.13
CA ASN A 114 -15.04 4.01 2.58
C ASN A 114 -14.42 2.61 2.47
N TYR A 115 -13.18 2.40 2.93
CA TYR A 115 -12.65 1.04 3.00
C TYR A 115 -13.52 0.19 3.93
N PRO A 116 -13.99 -0.98 3.46
CA PRO A 116 -14.86 -1.81 4.25
C PRO A 116 -14.13 -2.30 5.49
N GLN A 117 -14.82 -2.29 6.63
CA GLN A 117 -14.31 -2.95 7.82
C GLN A 117 -14.26 -4.45 7.57
N PRO A 118 -13.11 -5.12 7.76
CA PRO A 118 -13.03 -6.55 7.59
C PRO A 118 -13.88 -7.23 8.68
N GLN A 119 -14.65 -8.24 8.27
CA GLN A 119 -15.53 -9.01 9.15
C GLN A 119 -15.20 -10.49 9.01
N LEU A 120 -15.36 -11.22 10.11
CA LEU A 120 -15.26 -12.67 10.10
C LEU A 120 -16.57 -13.28 9.59
N THR A 121 -16.45 -14.28 8.74
CA THR A 121 -17.58 -15.18 8.43
C THR A 121 -17.98 -15.98 9.68
N ALA A 122 -19.17 -16.56 9.66
CA ALA A 122 -19.64 -17.40 10.77
C ALA A 122 -18.71 -18.59 11.05
N GLU A 123 -18.11 -19.17 10.00
CA GLU A 123 -17.16 -20.28 10.11
C GLU A 123 -15.84 -19.84 10.74
N GLU A 124 -15.28 -18.71 10.30
CA GLU A 124 -14.05 -18.15 10.87
C GLU A 124 -14.26 -17.72 12.34
N GLN A 125 -15.41 -17.13 12.66
CA GLN A 125 -15.76 -16.77 14.03
C GLN A 125 -15.90 -18.03 14.92
N ALA A 126 -16.57 -19.07 14.43
CA ALA A 126 -16.68 -20.35 15.14
C ALA A 126 -15.32 -21.01 15.35
N PHE A 127 -14.41 -20.90 14.38
CA PHE A 127 -13.03 -21.37 14.54
C PHE A 127 -12.29 -20.61 15.64
N LEU A 128 -12.43 -19.27 15.66
CA LEU A 128 -11.81 -18.41 16.66
C LEU A 128 -12.34 -18.65 18.09
N ASP A 129 -13.64 -18.93 18.22
CA ASP A 129 -14.31 -19.09 19.52
C ASP A 129 -14.27 -20.54 20.04
N GLY A 130 -13.99 -21.52 19.18
CA GLY A 130 -13.85 -22.92 19.56
C GLY A 130 -12.40 -23.37 19.46
N PRO A 131 -11.96 -23.89 18.30
CA PRO A 131 -10.61 -24.41 18.11
C PRO A 131 -9.48 -23.55 18.68
N VAL A 132 -9.50 -22.24 18.45
CA VAL A 132 -8.43 -21.35 18.92
C VAL A 132 -8.46 -21.16 20.43
N GLU A 133 -9.63 -21.07 21.06
CA GLU A 133 -9.73 -21.02 22.53
C GLU A 133 -9.15 -22.28 23.18
N GLU A 134 -9.45 -23.43 22.59
CA GLU A 134 -8.92 -24.69 23.11
C GLU A 134 -7.40 -24.78 22.95
N ALA A 135 -6.85 -24.38 21.80
CA ALA A 135 -5.41 -24.31 21.60
C ALA A 135 -4.74 -23.37 22.62
N CYS A 136 -5.36 -22.22 22.91
CA CYS A 136 -4.92 -21.31 23.96
C CYS A 136 -4.96 -21.97 25.35
N ARG A 137 -6.01 -22.73 25.66
CA ARG A 137 -6.16 -23.45 26.95
C ARG A 137 -5.11 -24.54 27.13
N MET A 138 -4.79 -25.26 26.07
CA MET A 138 -3.76 -26.32 26.07
C MET A 138 -2.34 -25.75 26.17
N ALA A 139 -2.13 -24.48 25.83
CA ALA A 139 -0.82 -23.88 25.79
C ALA A 139 -0.37 -23.35 27.16
N ASN A 140 0.78 -23.82 27.61
CA ASN A 140 1.51 -23.24 28.73
C ASN A 140 2.85 -22.70 28.22
N ASP A 141 2.99 -21.37 28.19
CA ASP A 141 4.16 -20.72 27.60
C ASP A 141 5.47 -21.09 28.33
N PHE A 142 5.44 -21.23 29.65
CA PHE A 142 6.63 -21.62 30.41
C PHE A 142 7.10 -23.03 30.05
N GLN A 143 6.17 -23.98 29.97
CA GLN A 143 6.46 -25.34 29.55
C GLN A 143 7.02 -25.37 28.12
N ILE A 144 6.39 -24.64 27.20
CA ILE A 144 6.80 -24.55 25.79
C ILE A 144 8.23 -24.00 25.68
N THR A 145 8.53 -22.91 26.38
CA THR A 145 9.76 -22.14 26.19
C THR A 145 10.94 -22.63 27.04
N HIS A 146 10.70 -23.06 28.28
CA HIS A 146 11.76 -23.35 29.25
C HIS A 146 11.93 -24.84 29.56
N GLU A 147 10.87 -25.66 29.45
CA GLU A 147 10.95 -27.08 29.80
C GLU A 147 11.15 -27.95 28.55
N LEU A 148 10.33 -27.74 27.52
CA LEU A 148 10.34 -28.56 26.31
C LEU A 148 11.18 -27.96 25.19
N ALA A 149 11.28 -26.63 25.12
CA ALA A 149 11.77 -25.90 23.96
C ALA A 149 11.04 -26.31 22.65
N ASP A 150 9.78 -26.73 22.77
CA ASP A 150 8.89 -27.18 21.70
C ASP A 150 7.44 -27.14 22.22
N LEU A 151 6.46 -27.24 21.32
CA LEU A 151 5.06 -27.42 21.72
C LEU A 151 4.84 -28.85 22.29
N PRO A 152 3.99 -29.01 23.31
CA PRO A 152 3.59 -30.34 23.78
C PRO A 152 3.02 -31.21 22.65
N PRO A 153 3.30 -32.52 22.61
CA PRO A 153 2.83 -33.42 21.55
C PRO A 153 1.31 -33.40 21.33
N GLU A 154 0.53 -33.26 22.40
CA GLU A 154 -0.92 -33.13 22.37
C GLU A 154 -1.38 -31.84 21.69
N LEU A 155 -0.67 -30.72 21.92
CA LEU A 155 -0.95 -29.46 21.24
C LEU A 155 -0.57 -29.56 19.77
N TRP A 156 0.56 -30.18 19.44
CA TRP A 156 0.93 -30.48 18.05
C TRP A 156 -0.15 -31.32 17.32
N ALA A 157 -0.66 -32.38 17.98
CA ALA A 157 -1.70 -33.22 17.41
C ALA A 157 -2.99 -32.42 17.17
N TYR A 158 -3.42 -31.64 18.17
CA TYR A 158 -4.60 -30.80 18.11
C TYR A 158 -4.53 -29.78 16.96
N LEU A 159 -3.41 -29.06 16.83
CA LEU A 159 -3.22 -28.07 15.77
C LEU A 159 -3.30 -28.69 14.36
N LYS A 160 -2.75 -29.90 14.17
CA LYS A 160 -2.82 -30.63 12.89
C LYS A 160 -4.24 -31.12 12.58
N GLU A 161 -4.93 -31.67 13.58
CA GLU A 161 -6.30 -32.15 13.47
C GLU A 161 -7.24 -31.01 13.04
N HIS A 162 -7.12 -29.86 13.69
CA HIS A 162 -7.93 -28.68 13.44
C HIS A 162 -7.38 -27.75 12.35
N ARG A 163 -6.42 -28.20 11.54
CA ARG A 163 -5.94 -27.47 10.33
C ARG A 163 -5.34 -26.09 10.59
N PHE A 164 -4.76 -25.86 11.78
CA PHE A 164 -4.13 -24.57 12.11
C PHE A 164 -3.01 -24.17 11.15
N PHE A 165 -2.30 -25.14 10.55
CA PHE A 165 -1.21 -24.89 9.59
C PHE A 165 -1.67 -24.67 8.15
N ALA A 166 -2.99 -24.63 7.91
CA ALA A 166 -3.59 -24.65 6.58
C ALA A 166 -4.82 -23.74 6.47
N MET A 167 -4.82 -22.64 7.23
CA MET A 167 -5.90 -21.65 7.19
C MET A 167 -6.03 -21.01 5.81
N ILE A 168 -4.91 -20.73 5.13
CA ILE A 168 -4.91 -20.08 3.81
C ILE A 168 -5.01 -21.06 2.63
N ILE A 169 -4.94 -22.37 2.88
CA ILE A 169 -5.05 -23.38 1.83
C ILE A 169 -6.53 -23.52 1.47
N LYS A 170 -6.84 -23.54 0.17
CA LYS A 170 -8.21 -23.68 -0.33
C LYS A 170 -8.87 -24.97 0.14
N LYS A 171 -10.20 -24.93 0.30
CA LYS A 171 -10.98 -26.09 0.75
C LYS A 171 -10.90 -27.27 -0.20
N GLU A 172 -10.72 -27.03 -1.51
CA GLU A 172 -10.54 -28.09 -2.51
C GLU A 172 -9.31 -28.98 -2.25
N TYR A 173 -8.29 -28.45 -1.57
CA TYR A 173 -7.11 -29.19 -1.13
C TYR A 173 -7.18 -29.62 0.34
N GLY A 174 -8.32 -29.42 1.02
CA GLY A 174 -8.55 -29.80 2.41
C GLY A 174 -8.08 -28.79 3.46
N GLY A 175 -7.75 -27.55 3.06
CA GLY A 175 -7.52 -26.43 3.96
C GLY A 175 -8.81 -25.74 4.40
N LEU A 176 -8.69 -24.58 5.06
CA LEU A 176 -9.85 -23.84 5.60
C LEU A 176 -10.29 -22.67 4.72
N GLU A 177 -9.42 -22.17 3.84
CA GLU A 177 -9.67 -21.03 2.96
C GLU A 177 -10.15 -19.77 3.70
N PHE A 178 -9.54 -19.51 4.85
CA PHE A 178 -9.82 -18.34 5.67
C PHE A 178 -9.20 -17.09 5.07
N SER A 179 -9.86 -15.96 5.34
CA SER A 179 -9.38 -14.64 4.97
C SER A 179 -8.11 -14.26 5.74
N ALA A 180 -7.32 -13.35 5.18
CA ALA A 180 -6.19 -12.74 5.87
C ALA A 180 -6.59 -12.08 7.21
N TYR A 181 -7.83 -11.59 7.31
CA TYR A 181 -8.35 -11.03 8.55
C TYR A 181 -8.56 -12.12 9.61
N ALA A 182 -9.17 -13.26 9.25
CA ALA A 182 -9.31 -14.39 10.17
C ALA A 182 -7.96 -14.93 10.62
N GLN A 183 -7.01 -15.13 9.70
CA GLN A 183 -5.64 -15.50 10.04
C GLN A 183 -5.03 -14.52 11.06
N SER A 184 -5.14 -13.21 10.80
CA SER A 184 -4.63 -12.17 11.71
C SER A 184 -5.26 -12.26 13.11
N ARG A 185 -6.58 -12.48 13.19
CA ARG A 185 -7.31 -12.63 14.47
C ARG A 185 -6.90 -13.87 15.23
N VAL A 186 -6.74 -15.01 14.54
CA VAL A 186 -6.25 -16.26 15.13
C VAL A 186 -4.86 -16.04 15.74
N LEU A 187 -3.92 -15.49 14.95
CA LEU A 187 -2.55 -15.26 15.41
C LEU A 187 -2.49 -14.25 16.56
N GLN A 188 -3.29 -13.18 16.52
CA GLN A 188 -3.39 -12.22 17.61
C GLN A 188 -3.83 -12.88 18.92
N LYS A 189 -4.81 -13.78 18.86
CA LYS A 189 -5.31 -14.50 20.04
C LYS A 189 -4.28 -15.48 20.61
N LEU A 190 -3.66 -16.29 19.74
CA LEU A 190 -2.59 -17.22 20.15
C LEU A 190 -1.40 -16.48 20.77
N SER A 191 -1.03 -15.32 20.21
CA SER A 191 0.07 -14.49 20.71
C SER A 191 -0.19 -13.95 22.12
N GLY A 192 -1.46 -13.84 22.53
CA GLY A 192 -1.83 -13.47 23.89
C GLY A 192 -1.48 -14.51 24.94
N VAL A 193 -1.25 -15.77 24.53
CA VAL A 193 -0.85 -16.87 25.42
C VAL A 193 0.61 -17.27 25.24
N SER A 194 1.05 -17.46 23.99
CA SER A 194 2.44 -17.83 23.68
C SER A 194 2.88 -17.31 22.31
N GLY A 195 3.99 -16.59 22.28
CA GLY A 195 4.63 -16.16 21.03
C GLY A 195 5.15 -17.33 20.19
N ILE A 196 5.61 -18.41 20.84
CA ILE A 196 6.08 -19.63 20.16
C ILE A 196 4.94 -20.36 19.48
N LEU A 197 3.78 -20.48 20.15
CA LEU A 197 2.59 -21.05 19.52
C LEU A 197 2.14 -20.22 18.31
N ALA A 198 2.06 -18.90 18.49
CA ALA A 198 1.63 -18.00 17.42
C ALA A 198 2.56 -18.06 16.20
N ILE A 199 3.89 -18.06 16.38
CA ILE A 199 4.82 -18.14 15.25
C ILE A 199 4.80 -19.52 14.59
N THR A 200 4.67 -20.60 15.37
CA THR A 200 4.58 -21.98 14.84
C THR A 200 3.36 -22.15 13.96
N VAL A 201 2.22 -21.56 14.33
CA VAL A 201 1.01 -21.53 13.50
C VAL A 201 1.12 -20.51 12.35
N GLY A 202 1.74 -19.35 12.60
CA GLY A 202 1.79 -18.23 11.66
C GLY A 202 2.67 -18.47 10.46
N VAL A 203 3.84 -19.09 10.64
CA VAL A 203 4.82 -19.29 9.56
C VAL A 203 4.23 -20.09 8.39
N PRO A 204 3.62 -21.28 8.58
CA PRO A 204 3.01 -22.02 7.49
C PRO A 204 1.94 -21.25 6.71
N ASN A 205 1.24 -20.32 7.36
CA ASN A 205 0.14 -19.55 6.77
C ASN A 205 0.54 -18.20 6.17
N SER A 206 1.78 -17.75 6.33
CA SER A 206 2.23 -16.42 5.85
C SER A 206 3.51 -16.46 5.04
N LEU A 207 4.41 -17.38 5.38
CA LEU A 207 5.71 -17.53 4.74
C LEU A 207 5.94 -18.97 4.25
N GLY A 208 4.97 -19.87 4.48
CA GLY A 208 5.01 -21.25 4.02
C GLY A 208 4.82 -21.35 2.51
N PRO A 209 5.18 -22.50 1.92
CA PRO A 209 5.06 -22.73 0.48
C PRO A 209 3.60 -22.82 0.01
N GLY A 210 2.61 -22.89 0.92
CA GLY A 210 1.20 -23.06 0.59
C GLY A 210 0.67 -21.99 -0.36
N GLU A 211 0.91 -20.70 -0.06
CA GLU A 211 0.49 -19.60 -0.92
C GLU A 211 1.13 -19.68 -2.31
N LEU A 212 2.46 -19.84 -2.36
CA LEU A 212 3.20 -19.91 -3.62
C LEU A 212 2.81 -21.12 -4.47
N LEU A 213 2.61 -22.29 -3.85
CA LEU A 213 2.16 -23.49 -4.54
C LEU A 213 0.76 -23.30 -5.14
N GLN A 214 -0.15 -22.62 -4.43
CA GLN A 214 -1.49 -22.33 -4.95
C GLN A 214 -1.45 -21.39 -6.16
N HIS A 215 -0.61 -20.36 -6.14
CA HIS A 215 -0.53 -19.37 -7.22
C HIS A 215 0.32 -19.81 -8.41
N TYR A 216 1.43 -20.50 -8.16
CA TYR A 216 2.48 -20.75 -9.16
C TYR A 216 2.84 -22.22 -9.34
N GLY A 217 2.34 -23.12 -8.48
CA GLY A 217 2.60 -24.56 -8.61
C GLY A 217 1.95 -25.14 -9.87
N THR A 218 2.56 -26.19 -10.42
CA THR A 218 1.87 -27.03 -11.42
C THR A 218 0.72 -27.79 -10.78
N GLU A 219 -0.22 -28.29 -11.58
CA GLU A 219 -1.34 -29.07 -11.05
C GLU A 219 -0.88 -30.33 -10.32
N GLU A 220 0.18 -30.99 -10.78
CA GLU A 220 0.78 -32.13 -10.09
C GLU A 220 1.35 -31.73 -8.73
N GLN A 221 2.02 -30.57 -8.64
CA GLN A 221 2.57 -30.06 -7.37
C GLN A 221 1.45 -29.70 -6.40
N LYS A 222 0.41 -29.00 -6.85
CA LYS A 222 -0.75 -28.64 -6.03
C LYS A 222 -1.43 -29.88 -5.46
N ASN A 223 -1.75 -30.84 -6.31
CA ASN A 223 -2.46 -32.08 -5.93
C ASN A 223 -1.62 -32.98 -5.03
N HIS A 224 -0.29 -32.91 -5.12
CA HIS A 224 0.59 -33.66 -4.24
C HIS A 224 0.78 -32.98 -2.87
N TYR A 225 1.22 -31.71 -2.86
CA TYR A 225 1.70 -31.06 -1.64
C TYR A 225 0.57 -30.42 -0.82
N LEU A 226 -0.38 -29.72 -1.44
CA LEU A 226 -1.39 -28.96 -0.69
C LEU A 226 -2.24 -29.84 0.25
N PRO A 227 -2.71 -31.04 -0.16
CA PRO A 227 -3.43 -31.93 0.75
C PRO A 227 -2.58 -32.51 1.89
N ARG A 228 -1.26 -32.61 1.71
CA ARG A 228 -0.32 -33.11 2.73
C ARG A 228 -0.01 -32.03 3.76
N LEU A 229 0.20 -30.79 3.29
CA LEU A 229 0.31 -29.60 4.12
C LEU A 229 -0.98 -29.35 4.90
N ALA A 230 -2.14 -29.44 4.24
CA ALA A 230 -3.45 -29.29 4.87
C ALA A 230 -3.63 -30.26 6.04
N ARG A 231 -3.22 -31.52 5.86
CA ARG A 231 -3.33 -32.56 6.90
C ARG A 231 -2.26 -32.49 7.98
N GLY A 232 -1.29 -31.59 7.88
CA GLY A 232 -0.12 -31.55 8.75
C GLY A 232 0.75 -32.81 8.67
N GLN A 233 0.68 -33.55 7.55
CA GLN A 233 1.59 -34.67 7.27
C GLN A 233 2.98 -34.16 6.94
N GLU A 234 3.04 -32.99 6.31
CA GLU A 234 4.25 -32.22 6.07
C GLU A 234 4.06 -30.86 6.73
N ILE A 235 5.05 -30.44 7.52
CA ILE A 235 5.09 -29.14 8.16
C ILE A 235 6.18 -28.34 7.45
N PRO A 236 5.85 -27.20 6.82
CA PRO A 236 6.85 -26.43 6.11
C PRO A 236 7.79 -25.73 7.09
N ALA A 237 9.08 -25.71 6.76
CA ALA A 237 10.11 -24.99 7.48
C ALA A 237 10.86 -24.09 6.51
N LEU A 238 11.14 -22.85 6.93
CA LEU A 238 12.04 -21.94 6.22
C LEU A 238 13.44 -22.17 6.74
N ARG A 239 14.39 -22.39 5.83
CA ARG A 239 15.79 -22.62 6.14
C ARG A 239 16.63 -21.46 5.63
#